data_AF-A0A3L5TVB3-F1
#
_entry.id   AF-A0A3L5TVB3-F1
#
_cell.length_a   1.000
_cell.length_b   1.000
_cell.length_c   1.000
_cell.angle_alpha   90.00
_cell.angle_beta   90.00
_cell.angle_gamma   90.00
#
_symmetry.space_group_name_H-M   'P 1'
#
loop_
_entity.id
_entity.type
_entity.pdbx_description
1 polymer ?
#
loop_
_entity_poly.entity_id
_entity_poly.type
_entity_poly.pdbx_seq_one_letter_code
_entity_poly.pdbx_strand_id
1 'polypeptide(L)'
;IPCVSLPHETKEVIKGSDTVLDCSYDSYPKPTKVYWKKDDDIIKQSNIFKRTHNGSSVEKSVLVLHDTNQSDAGNYVCVVENSIGTGYSNILQITIKDTPSSERKENAYEKPLIISLSVIGIILVFVGLIVCYKRRQRNNSHYESPDFKQGDVHRYSTARNADEYDLPITTDDVNTLRTSGSLDKINELKGNRAFTVNEFLQLFNDTDKFKRHIQLEFQNLTESYNTNQSGGEYYNETASFMTHKNPPEHRTYLNTALTMNENCTLFISSVPQSNSIGQFWKFVSKNGVEQIILLNKENQQVAEFYPVSDKAIEMKYLRLELDSSEKKNKNLFLFHLQLKHQVQDRKSSIPVKIYKTTNWKEKDKHLPLEVLSQLLDVTRSSKSKSALLMTKDDLDICMAGILKICADVFRAIDESTSFSVFQIAKEARNQHPTISLEITDYELCYLLIQHHLESNHLL
;
A
#
# COMPACT_ATOMS: atom_id res chain seq x y z
N ILE A 1 -22.09 -12.49 15.50
CA ILE A 1 -21.23 -12.29 16.69
C ILE A 1 -20.35 -11.09 16.40
N PRO A 2 -20.29 -10.09 17.30
CA PRO A 2 -19.48 -8.89 17.12
C PRO A 2 -18.01 -9.20 16.85
N CYS A 3 -17.37 -8.45 15.97
CA CYS A 3 -15.93 -8.50 15.72
C CYS A 3 -15.28 -7.39 16.55
N VAL A 4 -14.37 -7.74 17.47
CA VAL A 4 -13.80 -6.80 18.46
C VAL A 4 -12.28 -6.90 18.40
N SER A 5 -11.57 -5.77 18.39
CA SER A 5 -10.10 -5.74 18.30
C SER A 5 -9.46 -4.63 19.14
N LEU A 6 -8.29 -4.94 19.72
CA LEU A 6 -7.37 -3.97 20.31
C LEU A 6 -6.10 -3.87 19.46
N PRO A 7 -5.53 -2.67 19.28
CA PRO A 7 -4.37 -2.47 18.39
C PRO A 7 -3.07 -3.11 18.88
N HIS A 8 -2.93 -3.35 20.20
CA HIS A 8 -1.70 -3.84 20.83
C HIS A 8 -1.94 -5.10 21.67
N GLU A 9 -0.91 -5.94 21.84
CA GLU A 9 -0.90 -7.09 22.78
C GLU A 9 -0.27 -6.74 24.12
N THR A 10 0.67 -5.80 24.12
CA THR A 10 1.37 -5.30 25.31
C THR A 10 1.47 -3.77 25.23
N LYS A 11 1.35 -3.09 26.37
CA LYS A 11 1.58 -1.63 26.46
C LYS A 11 2.21 -1.29 27.80
N GLU A 12 3.35 -0.61 27.74
CA GLU A 12 4.04 -0.08 28.90
C GLU A 12 3.48 1.32 29.23
N VAL A 13 3.15 1.54 30.50
CA VAL A 13 2.56 2.79 30.99
C VAL A 13 3.43 3.35 32.10
N ILE A 14 3.70 4.65 32.04
CA ILE A 14 4.47 5.35 33.07
C ILE A 14 3.55 5.62 34.27
N LYS A 15 4.02 5.32 35.47
CA LYS A 15 3.30 5.59 36.72
C LYS A 15 2.96 7.09 36.83
N GLY A 16 1.72 7.40 37.22
CA GLY A 16 1.18 8.75 37.33
C GLY A 16 0.74 9.38 36.00
N SER A 17 0.77 8.65 34.89
CA SER A 17 0.25 9.14 33.60
C SER A 17 -1.18 8.68 33.35
N ASP A 18 -1.91 9.45 32.55
CA ASP A 18 -3.22 9.06 32.02
C ASP A 18 -3.05 8.22 30.77
N THR A 19 -3.69 7.05 30.74
CA THR A 19 -3.58 6.09 29.64
C THR A 19 -4.92 5.80 29.01
N VAL A 20 -4.97 5.91 27.68
CA VAL A 20 -6.15 5.61 26.88
C VAL A 20 -5.98 4.25 26.20
N LEU A 21 -7.00 3.39 26.31
CA LEU A 21 -7.15 2.14 25.59
C LEU A 21 -8.30 2.28 24.59
N ASP A 22 -8.02 2.07 23.30
CA ASP A 22 -9.00 2.21 22.22
C ASP A 22 -9.35 0.83 21.65
N CYS A 23 -10.60 0.42 21.83
CA CYS A 23 -11.19 -0.82 21.31
C CYS A 23 -12.09 -0.50 20.13
N SER A 24 -11.84 -1.13 18.99
CA SER A 24 -12.71 -1.03 17.82
C SER A 24 -13.59 -2.26 17.72
N TYR A 25 -14.86 -2.08 17.39
CA TYR A 25 -15.78 -3.19 17.18
C TYR A 25 -16.80 -2.95 16.07
N ASP A 26 -17.13 -4.02 15.35
CA ASP A 26 -18.17 -4.08 14.33
C ASP A 26 -19.24 -5.07 14.79
N SER A 27 -20.51 -4.63 14.87
CA SER A 27 -21.60 -5.41 15.43
C SER A 27 -22.89 -5.25 14.63
N TYR A 28 -23.28 -6.33 13.97
CA TYR A 28 -24.62 -6.49 13.39
C TYR A 28 -25.28 -7.78 13.92
N PRO A 29 -26.51 -7.72 14.49
CA PRO A 29 -27.31 -6.55 14.88
C PRO A 29 -26.61 -5.63 15.90
N LYS A 30 -27.20 -4.46 16.16
CA LYS A 30 -26.65 -3.45 17.08
C LYS A 30 -26.26 -4.06 18.44
N PRO A 31 -25.15 -3.60 19.04
CA PRO A 31 -24.65 -4.15 20.29
C PRO A 31 -25.64 -3.87 21.43
N THR A 32 -25.97 -4.90 22.20
CA THR A 32 -26.79 -4.79 23.42
C THR A 32 -25.95 -4.37 24.62
N LYS A 33 -24.67 -4.78 24.68
CA LYS A 33 -23.72 -4.36 25.71
C LYS A 33 -22.31 -4.20 25.14
N VAL A 34 -21.57 -3.27 25.72
CA VAL A 34 -20.14 -3.03 25.47
C VAL A 34 -19.50 -2.74 26.82
N TYR A 35 -18.51 -3.53 27.21
CA TYR A 35 -17.84 -3.39 28.50
C TYR A 35 -16.40 -3.88 28.42
N TRP A 36 -15.60 -3.49 29.42
CA TRP A 36 -14.21 -3.92 29.54
C TRP A 36 -14.03 -4.83 30.74
N LYS A 37 -13.10 -5.76 30.61
CA LYS A 37 -12.62 -6.62 31.68
C LYS A 37 -11.15 -6.37 31.96
N LYS A 38 -10.77 -6.42 33.23
CA LYS A 38 -9.37 -6.52 33.69
C LYS A 38 -9.24 -7.81 34.48
N ASP A 39 -8.37 -8.72 34.06
CA ASP A 39 -8.12 -9.99 34.75
C ASP A 39 -9.43 -10.75 35.06
N ASP A 40 -10.33 -10.80 34.06
CA ASP A 40 -11.70 -11.34 34.10
C ASP A 40 -12.77 -10.55 34.88
N ASP A 41 -12.38 -9.55 35.66
CA ASP A 41 -13.30 -8.68 36.39
C ASP A 41 -13.82 -7.52 35.52
N ILE A 42 -15.12 -7.23 35.61
CA ILE A 42 -15.75 -6.15 34.82
C ILE A 42 -15.35 -4.78 35.38
N ILE A 43 -14.84 -3.91 34.52
CA ILE A 43 -14.45 -2.54 34.84
C ILE A 43 -15.71 -1.65 34.87
N LYS A 44 -15.74 -0.70 35.82
CA LYS A 44 -16.86 0.25 35.98
C LYS A 44 -17.03 1.13 34.73
N GLN A 45 -18.29 1.37 34.36
CA GLN A 45 -18.66 2.15 33.17
C GLN A 45 -18.26 3.63 33.21
N SER A 46 -17.95 4.20 34.39
CA SER A 46 -17.58 5.62 34.54
C SER A 46 -16.34 6.04 33.75
N ASN A 47 -15.49 5.08 33.37
CA ASN A 47 -14.23 5.33 32.68
C ASN A 47 -14.31 4.94 31.18
N ILE A 48 -15.49 4.54 30.71
CA ILE A 48 -15.71 4.01 29.36
C ILE A 48 -16.52 5.01 28.54
N PHE A 49 -15.93 5.47 27.43
CA PHE A 49 -16.59 6.36 26.48
C PHE A 49 -16.87 5.62 25.18
N LYS A 50 -18.10 5.74 24.67
CA LYS A 50 -18.44 5.25 23.32
C LYS A 50 -18.28 6.39 22.33
N ARG A 51 -17.60 6.12 21.22
CA ARG A 51 -17.49 7.05 20.10
C ARG A 51 -18.04 6.35 18.86
N THR A 52 -19.01 6.99 18.22
CA THR A 52 -19.51 6.58 16.90
C THR A 52 -18.91 7.55 15.89
N HIS A 53 -18.19 7.03 14.91
CA HIS A 53 -17.74 7.85 13.79
C HIS A 53 -18.94 8.04 12.85
N ASN A 54 -19.36 9.30 12.62
CA ASN A 54 -20.44 9.60 11.69
C ASN A 54 -20.09 9.00 10.31
N GLY A 55 -20.86 8.00 9.87
CA GLY A 55 -20.68 7.34 8.57
C GLY A 55 -19.73 6.12 8.54
N SER A 56 -19.37 5.49 9.67
CA SER A 56 -18.69 4.19 9.68
C SER A 56 -19.51 3.13 10.43
N SER A 57 -19.49 1.87 9.95
CA SER A 57 -20.11 0.73 10.65
C SER A 57 -19.27 0.23 11.84
N VAL A 58 -18.03 0.70 11.98
CA VAL A 58 -17.13 0.36 13.09
C VAL A 58 -17.30 1.39 14.21
N GLU A 59 -17.72 0.94 15.38
CA GLU A 59 -17.86 1.75 16.59
C GLU A 59 -16.60 1.60 17.47
N LYS A 60 -16.34 2.61 18.31
CA LYS A 60 -15.20 2.60 19.24
C LYS A 60 -15.65 2.65 20.70
N SER A 61 -15.01 1.84 21.54
CA SER A 61 -15.08 1.92 22.99
C SER A 61 -13.72 2.32 23.53
N VAL A 62 -13.68 3.41 24.29
CA VAL A 62 -12.46 3.99 24.84
C VAL A 62 -12.48 3.83 26.35
N LEU A 63 -11.48 3.16 26.92
CA LEU A 63 -11.25 3.09 28.37
C LEU A 63 -10.13 4.06 28.75
N VAL A 64 -10.38 4.92 29.73
CA VAL A 64 -9.36 5.85 30.26
C VAL A 64 -8.96 5.41 31.67
N LEU A 65 -7.66 5.18 31.85
CA LEU A 65 -7.03 4.94 33.14
C LEU A 65 -6.39 6.26 33.59
N HIS A 66 -6.85 6.84 34.69
CA HIS A 66 -6.31 8.09 35.22
C HIS A 66 -5.32 7.80 36.34
N ASP A 67 -4.25 8.60 36.43
CA ASP A 67 -3.23 8.50 37.49
C ASP A 67 -2.73 7.04 37.67
N THR A 68 -2.25 6.46 36.57
CA THR A 68 -2.00 5.00 36.51
C THR A 68 -0.96 4.56 37.55
N ASN A 69 -1.27 3.51 38.30
CA ASN A 69 -0.40 2.95 39.34
C ASN A 69 -0.23 1.44 39.18
N GLN A 70 0.60 0.81 40.02
CA GLN A 70 0.94 -0.61 39.89
C GLN A 70 -0.29 -1.55 39.90
N SER A 71 -1.40 -1.16 40.54
CA SER A 71 -2.63 -1.94 40.56
C SER A 71 -3.38 -1.94 39.23
N ASP A 72 -3.07 -1.02 38.32
CA ASP A 72 -3.64 -0.97 36.97
C ASP A 72 -2.93 -1.93 36.00
N ALA A 73 -1.78 -2.51 36.38
CA ALA A 73 -1.15 -3.59 35.64
C ALA A 73 -2.08 -4.81 35.57
N GLY A 74 -2.14 -5.46 34.41
CA GLY A 74 -3.00 -6.63 34.20
C GLY A 74 -3.43 -6.81 32.75
N ASN A 75 -4.32 -7.77 32.52
CA ASN A 75 -4.80 -8.16 31.21
C ASN A 75 -6.17 -7.56 30.93
N TYR A 76 -6.27 -6.73 29.91
CA TYR A 76 -7.48 -6.03 29.52
C TYR A 76 -8.12 -6.69 28.30
N VAL A 77 -9.45 -6.85 28.34
CA VAL A 77 -10.26 -7.38 27.23
C VAL A 77 -11.49 -6.51 27.06
N CYS A 78 -11.76 -6.12 25.81
CA CYS A 78 -12.98 -5.45 25.41
C CYS A 78 -14.01 -6.50 24.97
N VAL A 79 -15.24 -6.40 25.47
CA VAL A 79 -16.30 -7.37 25.21
C VAL A 79 -17.54 -6.67 24.66
N VAL A 80 -18.07 -7.21 23.56
CA VAL A 80 -19.27 -6.69 22.88
C VAL A 80 -20.29 -7.80 22.72
N GLU A 81 -21.50 -7.55 23.17
CA GLU A 81 -22.62 -8.49 23.07
C GLU A 81 -23.66 -7.97 22.09
N ASN A 82 -24.25 -8.87 21.31
CA ASN A 82 -25.46 -8.61 20.54
C ASN A 82 -26.39 -9.83 20.55
N SER A 83 -27.53 -9.75 19.86
CA SER A 83 -28.51 -10.85 19.80
C SER A 83 -28.02 -12.14 19.14
N ILE A 84 -26.88 -12.11 18.42
CA ILE A 84 -26.25 -13.28 17.81
C ILE A 84 -25.19 -13.90 18.73
N GLY A 85 -24.60 -13.12 19.65
CA GLY A 85 -23.65 -13.64 20.64
C GLY A 85 -22.64 -12.61 21.11
N THR A 86 -21.58 -13.09 21.78
CA THR A 86 -20.54 -12.27 22.43
C THR A 86 -19.22 -12.33 21.68
N GLY A 87 -18.70 -11.16 21.30
CA GLY A 87 -17.36 -10.97 20.72
C GLY A 87 -16.37 -10.48 21.77
N TYR A 88 -15.14 -10.96 21.69
CA TYR A 88 -14.03 -10.62 22.58
C TYR A 88 -12.87 -10.07 21.77
N SER A 89 -12.18 -9.05 22.29
CA SER A 89 -10.90 -8.63 21.74
C SER A 89 -9.79 -9.65 22.05
N ASN A 90 -8.62 -9.45 21.43
CA ASN A 90 -7.37 -9.99 21.96
C ASN A 90 -7.11 -9.44 23.38
N ILE A 91 -6.24 -10.13 24.12
CA ILE A 91 -5.77 -9.68 25.44
C ILE A 91 -4.73 -8.57 25.24
N LEU A 92 -4.87 -7.47 25.98
CA LEU A 92 -3.87 -6.41 26.09
C LEU A 92 -3.25 -6.44 27.49
N GLN A 93 -1.97 -6.78 27.58
CA GLN A 93 -1.22 -6.77 28.83
C GLN A 93 -0.64 -5.37 29.11
N ILE A 94 -1.03 -4.78 30.23
CA ILE A 94 -0.50 -3.50 30.71
C ILE A 94 0.59 -3.75 31.75
N THR A 95 1.76 -3.14 31.55
CA THR A 95 2.86 -3.09 32.52
C THR A 95 3.13 -1.66 32.96
N ILE A 96 3.41 -1.46 34.24
CA ILE A 96 3.67 -0.12 34.81
C ILE A 96 5.17 0.04 35.03
N LYS A 97 5.73 1.13 34.50
CA LYS A 97 7.10 1.55 34.75
C LYS A 97 7.09 2.73 35.72
N ASP A 98 7.93 2.65 36.75
CA ASP A 98 8.20 3.82 37.58
C ASP A 98 8.86 4.91 36.72
N THR A 99 8.45 6.15 36.91
CA THR A 99 9.22 7.30 36.41
C THR A 99 10.65 7.19 36.95
N PRO A 100 11.70 7.36 36.12
CA PRO A 100 13.05 7.48 36.64
C PRO A 100 13.04 8.66 37.62
N SER A 101 13.21 8.37 38.90
CA SER A 101 13.40 9.39 39.91
C SER A 101 14.57 10.25 39.44
N SER A 102 14.40 11.58 39.49
CA SER A 102 15.50 12.51 39.29
C SER A 102 16.56 12.20 40.36
N GLU A 103 17.49 11.31 40.04
CA GLU A 103 18.66 11.07 40.86
C GLU A 103 19.43 12.38 40.87
N ARG A 104 19.60 12.93 42.07
CA ARG A 104 20.55 14.00 42.38
C ARG A 104 21.85 13.69 41.64
N LYS A 105 22.38 14.68 40.91
CA LYS A 105 23.71 14.61 40.32
C LYS A 105 24.73 14.32 41.42
N GLU A 106 25.15 13.07 41.56
CA GLU A 106 26.34 12.71 42.30
C GLU A 106 27.49 12.47 41.31
N ASN A 107 28.41 13.44 41.34
CA ASN A 107 29.72 13.54 40.71
C ASN A 107 30.27 12.28 40.01
N ALA A 108 30.21 12.27 38.67
CA ALA A 108 31.08 11.45 37.83
C ALA A 108 32.23 12.31 37.26
N TYR A 109 33.13 12.76 38.14
CA TYR A 109 34.45 13.24 37.75
C TYR A 109 35.44 12.08 37.94
N GLU A 110 35.49 11.15 36.98
CA GLU A 110 36.73 10.44 36.66
C GLU A 110 36.73 10.00 35.18
N LYS A 111 37.82 10.39 34.50
CA LYS A 111 38.33 9.98 33.16
C LYS A 111 38.01 10.85 31.93
N PRO A 112 38.65 12.04 31.81
CA PRO A 112 38.90 12.69 30.52
C PRO A 112 40.34 12.49 29.96
N LEU A 113 41.20 11.67 30.58
CA LEU A 113 42.61 11.57 30.15
C LEU A 113 42.89 10.60 28.99
N ILE A 114 41.99 9.65 28.69
CA ILE A 114 42.23 8.63 27.65
C ILE A 114 41.80 9.13 26.26
N ILE A 115 40.79 10.01 26.21
CA ILE A 115 40.23 10.53 24.95
C ILE A 115 41.18 11.57 24.30
N SER A 116 42.03 12.24 25.08
CA SER A 116 42.97 13.23 24.53
C SER A 116 44.17 12.61 23.81
N LEU A 117 44.64 11.43 24.25
CA LEU A 117 45.80 10.76 23.64
C LEU A 117 45.46 10.03 22.33
N SER A 118 44.23 9.50 22.19
CA SER A 118 43.79 8.82 20.97
C SER A 118 43.62 9.80 19.80
N VAL A 119 43.13 11.01 20.07
CA VAL A 119 42.93 12.05 19.05
C VAL A 119 44.27 12.55 18.49
N ILE A 120 45.29 12.72 19.34
CA ILE A 120 46.63 13.15 18.90
C ILE A 120 47.30 12.07 18.03
N GLY A 121 47.14 10.79 18.39
CA GLY A 121 47.64 9.67 17.58
C GLY A 121 47.03 9.62 16.17
N ILE A 122 45.72 9.84 16.06
CA ILE A 122 45.02 9.84 14.77
C ILE A 122 45.52 11.00 13.89
N ILE A 123 45.70 12.19 14.45
CA ILE A 123 46.18 13.36 13.70
C ILE A 123 47.59 13.12 13.13
N LEU A 124 48.50 12.51 13.90
CA LEU A 124 49.86 12.22 13.43
C LEU A 124 49.90 11.18 12.30
N VAL A 125 49.01 10.19 12.31
CA VAL A 125 48.87 9.20 11.23
C VAL A 125 48.41 9.88 9.93
N PHE A 126 47.41 10.76 10.00
CA PHE A 126 46.91 11.48 8.82
C PHE A 126 47.98 12.40 8.21
N VAL A 127 48.77 13.11 9.04
CA VAL A 127 49.88 13.92 8.55
C VAL A 127 50.95 13.06 7.87
N GLY A 128 51.28 11.89 8.43
CA GLY A 128 52.19 10.93 7.82
C GLY A 128 51.71 10.41 6.46
N LEU A 129 50.43 10.10 6.33
CA LEU A 129 49.82 9.66 5.07
C LEU A 129 49.86 10.76 3.99
N ILE A 130 49.60 12.01 4.36
CA ILE A 130 49.66 13.16 3.43
C ILE A 130 51.10 13.39 2.95
N VAL A 131 52.10 13.25 3.82
CA VAL A 131 53.52 13.38 3.46
C VAL A 131 53.94 12.23 2.54
N CYS A 132 53.56 10.98 2.84
CA CYS A 132 53.80 9.83 1.98
C CYS A 132 53.13 9.97 0.61
N TYR A 133 51.88 10.46 0.57
CA TYR A 133 51.13 10.70 -0.66
C TYR A 133 51.83 11.74 -1.55
N LYS A 134 52.22 12.89 -0.99
CA LYS A 134 52.96 13.93 -1.74
C LYS A 134 54.35 13.47 -2.19
N ARG A 135 55.02 12.65 -1.38
CA ARG A 135 56.34 12.09 -1.73
C ARG A 135 56.25 11.05 -2.84
N ARG A 136 55.15 10.28 -2.89
CA ARG A 136 54.86 9.30 -3.96
C ARG A 136 54.47 9.98 -5.27
N GLN A 137 53.73 11.09 -5.21
CA GLN A 137 53.35 11.87 -6.39
C GLN A 137 54.55 12.50 -7.10
N ARG A 138 55.59 12.87 -6.36
CA ARG A 138 56.84 13.42 -6.91
C ARG A 138 57.72 12.39 -7.63
N ASN A 139 57.44 11.09 -7.48
CA ASN A 139 58.28 10.01 -8.01
C ASN A 139 57.74 9.36 -9.30
N ASN A 140 56.57 9.76 -9.81
CA ASN A 140 55.89 9.09 -10.93
C ASN A 140 55.77 9.91 -12.23
N SER A 141 56.57 10.97 -12.40
CA SER A 141 56.64 11.71 -13.67
C SER A 141 57.77 11.20 -14.57
N HIS A 142 57.58 10.05 -15.22
CA HIS A 142 58.28 9.64 -16.46
C HIS A 142 57.67 8.34 -17.02
N TYR A 143 56.89 8.42 -18.11
CA TYR A 143 56.99 7.58 -19.34
C TYR A 143 55.82 7.87 -20.31
N GLU A 144 56.13 8.07 -21.60
CA GLU A 144 55.19 8.22 -22.74
C GLU A 144 54.88 6.86 -23.42
N SER A 145 53.64 6.71 -23.94
CA SER A 145 53.04 5.87 -25.03
C SER A 145 53.61 4.47 -25.43
N PRO A 146 52.82 3.48 -25.95
CA PRO A 146 51.83 3.63 -27.04
C PRO A 146 50.58 2.67 -27.09
N ASP A 147 49.72 2.98 -28.05
CA ASP A 147 48.65 2.27 -28.80
C ASP A 147 48.14 0.82 -28.48
N PHE A 148 46.80 0.74 -28.52
CA PHE A 148 45.86 -0.25 -29.10
C PHE A 148 46.06 -1.78 -28.86
N LYS A 149 45.07 -2.42 -28.19
CA LYS A 149 44.18 -3.44 -28.81
C LYS A 149 43.01 -3.84 -27.90
N GLN A 150 41.92 -4.13 -28.60
CA GLN A 150 40.56 -4.43 -28.18
C GLN A 150 40.42 -5.84 -27.60
N GLY A 151 39.58 -6.01 -26.56
CA GLY A 151 39.22 -7.32 -26.01
C GLY A 151 38.49 -7.28 -24.67
N ASP A 152 37.16 -7.19 -24.76
CA ASP A 152 36.11 -7.73 -23.86
C ASP A 152 35.84 -7.22 -22.43
N VAL A 153 34.52 -7.14 -22.20
CA VAL A 153 33.76 -7.04 -20.94
C VAL A 153 33.43 -5.60 -20.47
N HIS A 154 32.45 -4.97 -21.13
CA HIS A 154 31.78 -3.79 -20.58
C HIS A 154 30.86 -4.18 -19.40
N ARG A 155 31.37 -3.96 -18.19
CA ARG A 155 30.57 -3.42 -17.08
C ARG A 155 30.01 -2.07 -17.52
N TYR A 156 28.72 -1.83 -17.33
CA TYR A 156 28.19 -0.47 -17.27
C TYR A 156 27.88 -0.12 -15.82
N SER A 157 28.77 0.64 -15.22
CA SER A 157 28.40 1.67 -14.26
C SER A 157 28.30 3.01 -15.02
N THR A 158 27.41 3.87 -14.51
CA THR A 158 27.33 5.34 -14.66
C THR A 158 26.82 5.93 -15.99
N ALA A 159 25.61 6.51 -15.87
CA ALA A 159 25.17 7.83 -16.34
C ALA A 159 25.45 8.25 -17.80
N ARG A 160 24.35 8.39 -18.55
CA ARG A 160 24.09 9.34 -19.67
C ARG A 160 22.66 8.99 -20.18
N ASN A 161 21.62 9.83 -20.14
CA ASN A 161 21.55 11.28 -20.27
C ASN A 161 20.55 11.88 -19.26
N ALA A 162 21.03 12.81 -18.43
CA ALA A 162 20.20 13.78 -17.71
C ALA A 162 20.42 15.20 -18.26
N ASP A 163 21.11 15.34 -19.39
CA ASP A 163 21.32 16.59 -20.11
C ASP A 163 20.58 16.48 -21.45
N GLU A 164 19.31 16.90 -21.44
CA GLU A 164 18.47 17.40 -22.55
C GLU A 164 16.99 17.24 -22.19
N TYR A 165 16.57 17.85 -21.07
CA TYR A 165 15.17 18.20 -20.80
C TYR A 165 15.19 19.51 -20.03
N ASP A 166 14.90 20.61 -20.73
CA ASP A 166 14.94 21.96 -20.19
C ASP A 166 13.89 22.19 -19.09
N LEU A 167 14.42 22.76 -18.00
CA LEU A 167 13.80 23.61 -16.97
C LEU A 167 12.72 23.02 -16.02
N PRO A 168 13.01 22.91 -14.70
CA PRO A 168 11.95 22.91 -13.70
C PRO A 168 11.31 24.31 -13.66
N ILE A 169 9.98 24.37 -13.74
CA ILE A 169 9.23 25.61 -13.50
C ILE A 169 9.54 26.09 -12.08
N THR A 170 10.03 27.31 -11.97
CA THR A 170 10.38 27.91 -10.68
C THR A 170 9.12 28.42 -9.98
N THR A 171 9.19 28.62 -8.66
CA THR A 171 8.11 29.29 -7.90
C THR A 171 7.75 30.67 -8.47
N ASP A 172 8.68 31.30 -9.19
CA ASP A 172 8.49 32.61 -9.82
C ASP A 172 7.63 32.53 -11.10
N ASP A 173 7.70 31.44 -11.87
CA ASP A 173 6.85 31.23 -13.05
C ASP A 173 5.37 31.07 -12.67
N VAL A 174 5.09 30.35 -11.58
CA VAL A 174 3.73 30.19 -11.03
C VAL A 174 3.18 31.53 -10.53
N ASN A 175 4.01 32.35 -9.89
CA ASN A 175 3.63 33.68 -9.42
C ASN A 175 3.37 34.65 -10.58
N THR A 176 4.17 34.56 -11.66
CA THR A 176 4.02 35.36 -12.88
C THR A 176 2.74 35.01 -13.66
N LEU A 177 2.31 33.75 -13.63
CA LEU A 177 1.04 33.32 -14.24
C LEU A 177 -0.18 33.67 -13.38
N ARG A 178 0.00 33.79 -12.06
CA ARG A 178 -1.04 34.31 -11.15
C ARG A 178 -1.38 35.77 -11.48
N THR A 179 -0.40 36.55 -11.93
CA THR A 179 -0.59 37.92 -12.42
C THR A 179 -1.17 38.02 -13.84
N SER A 180 -1.10 36.96 -14.66
CA SER A 180 -1.66 36.95 -16.03
C SER A 180 -3.07 36.34 -16.15
N GLY A 181 -3.64 35.84 -15.05
CA GLY A 181 -5.04 35.44 -14.95
C GLY A 181 -5.44 34.14 -15.67
N SER A 182 -4.50 33.41 -16.28
CA SER A 182 -4.81 32.16 -16.99
C SER A 182 -4.86 30.96 -16.03
N LEU A 183 -6.04 30.70 -15.47
CA LEU A 183 -6.31 29.58 -14.55
C LEU A 183 -5.92 28.23 -15.17
N ASP A 184 -6.11 28.06 -16.48
CA ASP A 184 -5.78 26.84 -17.21
C ASP A 184 -4.28 26.54 -17.20
N LYS A 185 -3.44 27.56 -17.41
CA LYS A 185 -1.97 27.41 -17.33
C LYS A 185 -1.51 27.09 -15.91
N ILE A 186 -2.16 27.67 -14.89
CA ILE A 186 -1.85 27.38 -13.49
C ILE A 186 -2.24 25.94 -13.12
N ASN A 187 -3.40 25.48 -13.59
CA ASN A 187 -3.86 24.11 -13.36
C ASN A 187 -3.01 23.09 -14.10
N GLU A 188 -2.57 23.40 -15.34
CA GLU A 188 -1.63 22.61 -16.13
C GLU A 188 -0.27 22.48 -15.41
N LEU A 189 0.26 23.57 -14.87
CA LEU A 189 1.51 23.55 -14.11
C LEU A 189 1.42 22.82 -12.77
N LYS A 190 0.24 22.79 -12.15
CA LYS A 190 0.01 22.10 -10.87
C LYS A 190 -0.50 20.66 -11.01
N GLY A 191 -0.64 20.16 -12.24
CA GLY A 191 -1.23 18.85 -12.52
C GLY A 191 -2.72 18.74 -12.14
N ASN A 192 -3.39 19.82 -11.78
CA ASN A 192 -4.79 19.80 -11.33
C ASN A 192 -5.80 19.94 -12.48
N ARG A 193 -5.36 19.73 -13.72
CA ARG A 193 -6.24 19.88 -14.88
C ARG A 193 -7.26 18.74 -14.92
N ALA A 194 -8.53 19.11 -15.05
CA ALA A 194 -9.59 18.20 -15.43
C ALA A 194 -9.81 18.30 -16.94
N PHE A 195 -10.11 17.17 -17.57
CA PHE A 195 -10.34 17.05 -19.00
C PHE A 195 -11.78 16.61 -19.25
N THR A 196 -12.44 17.24 -20.21
CA THR A 196 -13.50 16.56 -20.96
C THR A 196 -12.89 15.46 -21.84
N VAL A 197 -13.70 14.49 -22.27
CA VAL A 197 -13.24 13.40 -23.17
C VAL A 197 -12.56 13.96 -24.43
N ASN A 198 -13.14 14.99 -25.04
CA ASN A 198 -12.60 15.62 -26.24
C ASN A 198 -11.27 16.34 -25.99
N GLU A 199 -11.14 17.07 -24.88
CA GLU A 199 -9.88 17.73 -24.52
C GLU A 199 -8.78 16.72 -24.21
N PHE A 200 -9.12 15.59 -23.57
CA PHE A 200 -8.18 14.51 -23.30
C PHE A 200 -7.65 13.90 -24.60
N LEU A 201 -8.52 13.57 -25.55
CA LEU A 201 -8.11 13.02 -26.85
C LEU A 201 -7.26 13.99 -27.65
N GLN A 202 -7.51 15.30 -27.55
CA GLN A 202 -6.69 16.32 -28.19
C GLN A 202 -5.24 16.38 -27.66
N LEU A 203 -4.94 15.85 -26.47
CA LEU A 203 -3.56 15.76 -25.99
C LEU A 203 -2.69 14.91 -26.91
N PHE A 204 -3.24 13.86 -27.51
CA PHE A 204 -2.50 12.90 -28.32
C PHE A 204 -2.28 13.37 -29.77
N ASN A 205 -2.86 14.50 -30.17
CA ASN A 205 -2.64 15.09 -31.50
C ASN A 205 -1.23 15.69 -31.65
N ASP A 206 -0.57 16.01 -30.53
CA ASP A 206 0.77 16.60 -30.50
C ASP A 206 1.63 15.84 -29.49
N THR A 207 2.56 15.03 -30.02
CA THR A 207 3.45 14.18 -29.23
C THR A 207 4.31 14.96 -28.24
N ASP A 208 4.78 16.15 -28.61
CA ASP A 208 5.66 16.95 -27.75
C ASP A 208 4.87 17.57 -26.61
N LYS A 209 3.65 18.05 -26.91
CA LYS A 209 2.71 18.54 -25.90
C LYS A 209 2.28 17.43 -24.94
N PHE A 210 1.99 16.23 -25.45
CA PHE A 210 1.65 15.07 -24.64
C PHE A 210 2.78 14.70 -23.67
N LYS A 211 4.01 14.54 -24.18
CA LYS A 211 5.18 14.20 -23.34
C LYS A 211 5.43 15.25 -22.26
N ARG A 212 5.34 16.52 -22.61
CA ARG A 212 5.49 17.62 -21.65
C ARG A 212 4.42 17.58 -20.57
N HIS A 213 3.16 17.35 -20.94
CA HIS A 213 2.05 17.21 -19.99
C HIS A 213 2.28 16.07 -18.99
N ILE A 214 2.63 14.87 -19.49
CA ILE A 214 2.95 13.69 -18.68
C ILE A 214 4.09 13.98 -17.70
N GLN A 215 5.15 14.62 -18.18
CA GLN A 215 6.32 14.91 -17.36
C GLN A 215 6.00 15.88 -16.21
N LEU A 216 5.21 16.91 -16.47
CA LEU A 216 4.78 17.88 -15.46
C LEU A 216 3.87 17.24 -14.41
N GLU A 217 2.87 16.47 -14.82
CA GLU A 217 1.99 15.78 -13.88
C GLU A 217 2.75 14.75 -13.04
N PHE A 218 3.64 13.98 -13.64
CA PHE A 218 4.42 12.97 -12.92
C PHE A 218 5.40 13.59 -11.93
N GLN A 219 6.03 14.72 -12.27
CA GLN A 219 6.88 15.47 -11.34
C GLN A 219 6.06 15.96 -10.14
N ASN A 220 4.91 16.60 -10.37
CA ASN A 220 3.99 17.04 -9.31
C ASN A 220 3.51 15.88 -8.43
N LEU A 221 3.26 14.71 -9.02
CA LEU A 221 2.81 13.52 -8.31
C LEU A 221 3.90 13.02 -7.36
N THR A 222 5.15 13.09 -7.80
CA THR A 222 6.34 12.70 -7.03
C THR A 222 6.64 13.70 -5.91
N GLU A 223 6.54 15.00 -6.18
CA GLU A 223 6.73 16.06 -5.18
C GLU A 223 5.64 16.06 -4.09
N SER A 224 4.38 15.82 -4.48
CA SER A 224 3.27 15.66 -3.54
C SER A 224 3.46 14.48 -2.58
N TYR A 225 4.18 13.44 -3.01
CA TYR A 225 4.48 12.28 -2.17
C TYR A 225 5.60 12.60 -1.17
N ASN A 226 6.67 13.26 -1.62
CA ASN A 226 7.83 13.60 -0.78
C ASN A 226 7.49 14.66 0.30
N THR A 227 6.56 15.57 0.00
CA THR A 227 6.07 16.58 0.96
C THR A 227 5.24 15.97 2.09
N ASN A 228 4.44 14.94 1.79
CA ASN A 228 3.68 14.19 2.81
C ASN A 228 4.59 13.34 3.72
N GLN A 229 5.79 12.95 3.26
CA GLN A 229 6.76 12.24 4.11
C GLN A 229 7.57 13.16 5.03
N SER A 230 7.63 14.46 4.74
CA SER A 230 8.45 15.44 5.48
C SER A 230 7.66 16.28 6.50
N GLY A 231 6.33 16.17 6.52
CA GLY A 231 5.48 16.84 7.51
C GLY A 231 4.23 16.02 7.83
N GLY A 232 4.24 15.36 8.99
CA GLY A 232 3.04 14.80 9.61
C GLY A 232 3.15 13.33 10.01
N GLU A 233 3.01 13.08 11.30
CA GLU A 233 2.71 11.80 11.93
C GLU A 233 1.36 11.24 11.44
N TYR A 234 1.26 10.90 10.15
CA TYR A 234 0.06 10.36 9.50
C TYR A 234 0.40 9.16 8.62
N TYR A 235 1.30 8.30 9.10
CA TYR A 235 1.56 6.99 8.49
C TYR A 235 1.68 5.98 9.60
N ASN A 236 0.60 5.30 9.97
CA ASN A 236 0.70 4.13 10.85
C ASN A 236 -0.43 3.09 10.80
N GLU A 237 -1.35 3.08 9.82
CA GLU A 237 -2.31 1.96 9.73
C GLU A 237 -2.39 1.25 8.36
N THR A 238 -1.82 1.80 7.29
CA THR A 238 -1.82 1.17 5.95
C THR A 238 -0.46 0.64 5.47
N ALA A 239 0.64 0.95 6.16
CA ALA A 239 2.00 0.62 5.71
C ALA A 239 2.83 -0.23 6.68
N SER A 240 2.22 -0.86 7.70
CA SER A 240 2.92 -1.73 8.66
C SER A 240 2.59 -3.20 8.48
N PHE A 241 2.74 -3.78 7.28
CA PHE A 241 2.59 -5.24 7.10
C PHE A 241 3.52 -5.92 6.08
N MET A 242 4.51 -5.21 5.54
CA MET A 242 5.37 -5.75 4.46
C MET A 242 6.81 -6.13 4.89
N THR A 243 7.24 -5.97 6.15
CA THR A 243 8.67 -6.13 6.51
C THR A 243 9.02 -7.06 7.69
N HIS A 244 8.07 -7.77 8.32
CA HIS A 244 8.46 -8.74 9.35
C HIS A 244 8.91 -10.06 8.73
N LYS A 245 10.23 -10.29 8.75
CA LYS A 245 10.91 -11.55 8.38
C LYS A 245 10.50 -12.80 9.19
N ASN A 246 9.58 -12.68 10.16
CA ASN A 246 8.93 -13.78 10.88
C ASN A 246 7.63 -13.26 11.51
N PRO A 247 6.44 -13.62 10.99
CA PRO A 247 5.18 -13.25 11.63
C PRO A 247 4.92 -14.11 12.88
N PRO A 248 4.34 -13.55 13.96
CA PRO A 248 4.00 -14.32 15.16
C PRO A 248 2.94 -15.39 14.84
N GLU A 249 3.14 -16.61 15.34
CA GLU A 249 2.50 -17.88 14.94
C GLU A 249 0.96 -17.94 15.08
N HIS A 250 0.28 -16.90 15.57
CA HIS A 250 -1.16 -16.90 15.81
C HIS A 250 -1.96 -15.77 15.14
N ARG A 251 -1.32 -14.93 14.31
CA ARG A 251 -2.01 -13.88 13.54
C ARG A 251 -1.90 -14.14 12.04
N THR A 252 -2.99 -14.59 11.44
CA THR A 252 -3.05 -14.82 9.99
C THR A 252 -3.46 -13.53 9.29
N TYR A 253 -2.47 -12.69 8.98
CA TYR A 253 -2.64 -11.45 8.25
C TYR A 253 -2.96 -11.73 6.77
N LEU A 254 -4.04 -11.15 6.24
CA LEU A 254 -4.10 -10.88 4.80
C LEU A 254 -3.32 -9.60 4.57
N ASN A 255 -2.27 -9.65 3.76
CA ASN A 255 -1.58 -8.46 3.28
C ASN A 255 -2.41 -7.82 2.14
N THR A 256 -3.60 -7.36 2.50
CA THR A 256 -4.52 -6.59 1.66
C THR A 256 -4.30 -5.13 1.94
N ALA A 257 -3.84 -4.38 0.94
CA ALA A 257 -3.98 -2.93 0.98
C ALA A 257 -5.47 -2.64 0.72
N LEU A 258 -6.22 -2.44 1.80
CA LEU A 258 -7.67 -2.27 1.72
C LEU A 258 -7.98 -0.83 1.32
N THR A 259 -8.47 -0.64 0.10
CA THR A 259 -9.23 0.55 -0.24
C THR A 259 -10.57 0.46 0.50
N MET A 260 -10.71 1.16 1.63
CA MET A 260 -11.95 1.22 2.42
C MET A 260 -12.75 2.48 2.08
N ASN A 261 -13.24 2.56 0.85
CA ASN A 261 -14.29 3.49 0.48
C ASN A 261 -15.58 2.69 0.27
N GLU A 262 -16.74 3.21 0.68
CA GLU A 262 -18.03 2.51 0.58
C GLU A 262 -18.43 2.18 -0.87
N ASN A 263 -17.72 2.80 -1.84
CA ASN A 263 -17.82 2.55 -3.28
C ASN A 263 -16.59 1.83 -3.87
N CYS A 264 -15.83 1.07 -3.08
CA CYS A 264 -14.65 0.37 -3.59
C CYS A 264 -15.01 -0.81 -4.48
N THR A 265 -14.91 -0.56 -5.79
CA THR A 265 -15.11 -1.56 -6.85
C THR A 265 -13.90 -2.44 -7.09
N LEU A 266 -12.69 -2.05 -6.64
CA LEU A 266 -11.46 -2.80 -6.87
C LEU A 266 -10.55 -2.85 -5.62
N PHE A 267 -10.31 -4.06 -5.12
CA PHE A 267 -9.38 -4.36 -4.03
C PHE A 267 -8.01 -4.77 -4.58
N ILE A 268 -6.93 -4.50 -3.83
CA ILE A 268 -5.57 -4.96 -4.14
C ILE A 268 -5.07 -5.80 -2.95
N SER A 269 -4.54 -6.99 -3.23
CA SER A 269 -4.04 -7.91 -2.21
C SER A 269 -2.83 -8.68 -2.70
N SER A 270 -1.95 -9.06 -1.79
CA SER A 270 -1.01 -10.13 -2.09
C SER A 270 -1.73 -11.47 -2.25
N VAL A 271 -1.11 -12.43 -2.95
CA VAL A 271 -1.51 -13.84 -2.94
C VAL A 271 -1.49 -14.37 -1.49
N PRO A 272 -2.51 -15.13 -1.04
CA PRO A 272 -2.55 -15.66 0.31
C PRO A 272 -1.49 -16.75 0.52
N GLN A 273 -0.88 -16.74 1.70
CA GLN A 273 -0.05 -17.84 2.19
C GLN A 273 -0.91 -19.03 2.62
N SER A 274 -0.32 -20.23 2.70
CA SER A 274 -1.03 -21.49 3.00
C SER A 274 -1.85 -21.44 4.29
N ASN A 275 -1.34 -20.82 5.35
CA ASN A 275 -2.04 -20.63 6.62
C ASN A 275 -3.23 -19.65 6.53
N SER A 276 -3.25 -18.75 5.53
CA SER A 276 -4.20 -17.65 5.36
C SER A 276 -5.32 -17.91 4.35
N ILE A 277 -5.29 -19.03 3.63
CA ILE A 277 -6.27 -19.38 2.58
C ILE A 277 -7.72 -19.31 3.10
N GLY A 278 -7.98 -19.82 4.30
CA GLY A 278 -9.32 -19.79 4.89
C GLY A 278 -9.83 -18.38 5.17
N GLN A 279 -8.96 -17.47 5.63
CA GLN A 279 -9.31 -16.07 5.88
C GLN A 279 -9.51 -15.32 4.56
N PHE A 280 -8.72 -15.64 3.54
CA PHE A 280 -8.85 -15.07 2.21
C PHE A 280 -10.22 -15.36 1.60
N TRP A 281 -10.65 -16.62 1.59
CA TRP A 281 -11.96 -16.97 1.04
C TRP A 281 -13.12 -16.48 1.88
N LYS A 282 -12.92 -16.31 3.19
CA LYS A 282 -13.88 -15.61 4.06
C LYS A 282 -14.01 -14.13 3.68
N PHE A 283 -12.91 -13.45 3.35
CA PHE A 283 -12.92 -12.08 2.85
C PHE A 283 -13.66 -11.98 1.50
N VAL A 284 -13.33 -12.86 0.55
CA VAL A 284 -13.99 -12.93 -0.77
C VAL A 284 -15.51 -13.11 -0.62
N SER A 285 -15.93 -14.04 0.23
CA SER A 285 -17.34 -14.28 0.54
C SER A 285 -18.02 -13.07 1.20
N LYS A 286 -17.41 -12.48 2.24
CA LYS A 286 -17.99 -11.36 3.00
C LYS A 286 -18.18 -10.12 2.13
N ASN A 287 -17.23 -9.84 1.24
CA ASN A 287 -17.24 -8.64 0.38
C ASN A 287 -17.90 -8.88 -0.98
N GLY A 288 -18.50 -10.06 -1.21
CA GLY A 288 -19.17 -10.37 -2.46
C GLY A 288 -18.25 -10.29 -3.69
N VAL A 289 -16.97 -10.63 -3.53
CA VAL A 289 -16.01 -10.61 -4.63
C VAL A 289 -16.29 -11.77 -5.57
N GLU A 290 -16.72 -11.46 -6.80
CA GLU A 290 -17.02 -12.47 -7.83
C GLU A 290 -15.91 -12.60 -8.87
N GLN A 291 -15.04 -11.60 -8.96
CA GLN A 291 -13.99 -11.56 -9.97
C GLN A 291 -12.65 -11.32 -9.31
N ILE A 292 -11.72 -12.23 -9.55
CA ILE A 292 -10.35 -12.18 -9.05
C ILE A 292 -9.42 -12.12 -10.27
N ILE A 293 -8.55 -11.12 -10.32
CA ILE A 293 -7.51 -10.99 -11.33
C ILE A 293 -6.19 -11.37 -10.66
N LEU A 294 -5.64 -12.52 -11.06
CA LEU A 294 -4.35 -13.01 -10.59
C LEU A 294 -3.26 -12.63 -11.58
N LEU A 295 -2.50 -11.59 -11.24
CA LEU A 295 -1.30 -11.20 -11.96
C LEU A 295 -0.20 -12.22 -11.63
N ASN A 296 0.20 -13.00 -12.64
CA ASN A 296 1.15 -14.08 -12.51
C ASN A 296 2.09 -14.15 -13.71
N LYS A 297 3.40 -14.25 -13.44
CA LYS A 297 4.43 -14.50 -14.46
C LYS A 297 4.56 -16.00 -14.77
N GLU A 298 5.03 -16.34 -15.97
CA GLU A 298 5.05 -17.73 -16.47
C GLU A 298 5.75 -18.74 -15.55
N ASN A 299 6.88 -18.35 -14.92
CA ASN A 299 7.69 -19.24 -14.09
C ASN A 299 7.36 -19.14 -12.59
N GLN A 300 6.34 -18.37 -12.24
CA GLN A 300 6.01 -18.08 -10.87
C GLN A 300 4.98 -19.10 -10.40
N GLN A 301 5.42 -20.02 -9.52
CA GLN A 301 4.50 -20.91 -8.82
C GLN A 301 3.62 -20.08 -7.89
N VAL A 302 2.32 -20.27 -8.00
CA VAL A 302 1.34 -19.65 -7.11
C VAL A 302 0.88 -20.72 -6.12
N ALA A 303 0.73 -20.36 -4.85
CA ALA A 303 0.18 -21.27 -3.85
C ALA A 303 -1.17 -21.84 -4.32
N GLU A 304 -1.46 -23.10 -4.01
CA GLU A 304 -2.74 -23.76 -4.33
C GLU A 304 -3.87 -23.23 -3.42
N PHE A 305 -4.14 -21.92 -3.50
CA PHE A 305 -5.24 -21.30 -2.76
C PHE A 305 -6.59 -21.49 -3.46
N TYR A 306 -6.61 -22.05 -4.67
CA TYR A 306 -7.80 -22.40 -5.43
C TYR A 306 -7.62 -23.77 -6.11
N PRO A 307 -8.70 -24.56 -6.31
CA PRO A 307 -8.62 -25.86 -6.93
C PRO A 307 -8.28 -25.74 -8.42
N VAL A 308 -7.25 -26.46 -8.85
CA VAL A 308 -6.85 -26.59 -10.27
C VAL A 308 -7.29 -27.92 -10.90
N SER A 309 -7.94 -28.77 -10.11
CA SER A 309 -8.51 -30.06 -10.51
C SER A 309 -9.86 -30.26 -9.80
N ASP A 310 -10.53 -31.39 -10.05
CA ASP A 310 -11.81 -31.74 -9.42
C ASP A 310 -11.75 -31.90 -7.89
N LYS A 311 -10.54 -31.87 -7.31
CA LYS A 311 -10.34 -31.92 -5.87
C LYS A 311 -10.69 -30.58 -5.22
N ALA A 312 -11.82 -30.54 -4.52
CA ALA A 312 -12.27 -29.38 -3.76
C ALA A 312 -11.29 -29.01 -2.63
N ILE A 313 -11.20 -27.71 -2.32
CA ILE A 313 -10.50 -27.19 -1.15
C ILE A 313 -11.52 -26.99 -0.02
N GLU A 314 -11.34 -27.72 1.07
CA GLU A 314 -12.20 -27.60 2.26
C GLU A 314 -11.56 -26.69 3.32
N MET A 315 -12.37 -25.77 3.83
CA MET A 315 -12.03 -24.83 4.89
C MET A 315 -13.10 -24.90 5.97
N LYS A 316 -12.81 -24.45 7.20
CA LYS A 316 -13.69 -24.62 8.38
C LYS A 316 -15.18 -24.30 8.18
N TYR A 317 -15.52 -23.35 7.30
CA TYR A 317 -16.91 -22.93 7.04
C TYR A 317 -17.25 -22.81 5.55
N LEU A 318 -16.28 -23.07 4.67
CA LEU A 318 -16.35 -22.80 3.24
C LEU A 318 -15.76 -23.97 2.47
N ARG A 319 -16.34 -24.28 1.32
CA ARG A 319 -15.85 -25.28 0.39
C ARG A 319 -15.75 -24.66 -0.99
N LEU A 320 -14.59 -24.79 -1.61
CA LEU A 320 -14.31 -24.22 -2.92
C LEU A 320 -14.16 -25.35 -3.93
N GLU A 321 -14.95 -25.28 -5.00
CA GLU A 321 -14.99 -26.28 -6.06
C GLU A 321 -14.69 -25.64 -7.40
N LEU A 322 -13.94 -26.37 -8.25
CA LEU A 322 -13.74 -26.01 -9.65
C LEU A 322 -14.94 -26.50 -10.46
N ASP A 323 -15.59 -25.59 -11.17
CA ASP A 323 -16.72 -25.88 -12.05
C ASP A 323 -16.23 -26.12 -13.48
N SER A 324 -15.43 -25.19 -14.00
CA SER A 324 -14.80 -25.32 -15.31
C SER A 324 -13.58 -24.42 -15.42
N SER A 325 -12.76 -24.65 -16.45
CA SER A 325 -11.64 -23.78 -16.76
C SER A 325 -11.45 -23.66 -18.26
N GLU A 326 -11.11 -22.47 -18.75
CA GLU A 326 -10.97 -22.19 -20.18
C GLU A 326 -9.81 -21.24 -20.47
N LYS A 327 -9.13 -21.47 -21.60
CA LYS A 327 -8.12 -20.54 -22.13
C LYS A 327 -8.81 -19.47 -22.96
N LYS A 328 -8.92 -18.24 -22.42
CA LYS A 328 -9.56 -17.11 -23.12
C LYS A 328 -8.75 -16.65 -24.33
N ASN A 329 -7.44 -16.55 -24.18
CA ASN A 329 -6.50 -16.26 -25.25
C ASN A 329 -5.09 -16.73 -24.86
N LYS A 330 -4.06 -16.34 -25.62
CA LYS A 330 -2.66 -16.71 -25.33
C LYS A 330 -2.17 -16.18 -23.97
N ASN A 331 -2.72 -15.08 -23.46
CA ASN A 331 -2.24 -14.35 -22.28
C ASN A 331 -3.21 -14.40 -21.08
N LEU A 332 -4.37 -15.04 -21.20
CA LEU A 332 -5.38 -15.12 -20.14
C LEU A 332 -6.02 -16.50 -20.08
N PHE A 333 -6.11 -17.01 -18.84
CA PHE A 333 -6.79 -18.24 -18.49
C PHE A 333 -7.87 -17.95 -17.45
N LEU A 334 -9.06 -18.52 -17.60
CA LEU A 334 -10.21 -18.28 -16.75
C LEU A 334 -10.59 -19.56 -16.00
N PHE A 335 -10.73 -19.45 -14.68
CA PHE A 335 -11.28 -20.50 -13.82
C PHE A 335 -12.65 -20.08 -13.32
N HIS A 336 -13.63 -20.98 -13.43
CA HIS A 336 -14.96 -20.86 -12.86
C HIS A 336 -15.02 -21.67 -11.58
N LEU A 337 -15.26 -21.02 -10.45
CA LEU A 337 -15.29 -21.62 -9.12
C LEU A 337 -16.66 -21.43 -8.48
N GLN A 338 -16.99 -22.37 -7.59
CA GLN A 338 -18.17 -22.31 -6.74
C GLN A 338 -17.75 -22.30 -5.28
N LEU A 339 -18.03 -21.20 -4.58
CA LEU A 339 -17.77 -21.04 -3.15
C LEU A 339 -19.05 -21.34 -2.37
N LYS A 340 -19.05 -22.48 -1.66
CA LYS A 340 -20.20 -23.01 -0.91
C LYS A 340 -19.98 -22.86 0.59
N HIS A 341 -21.02 -22.47 1.33
CA HIS A 341 -21.01 -22.49 2.80
C HIS A 341 -21.25 -23.91 3.31
N GLN A 342 -20.43 -24.37 4.26
CA GLN A 342 -20.55 -25.72 4.83
C GLN A 342 -21.55 -25.81 6.00
N VAL A 343 -22.02 -24.68 6.54
CA VAL A 343 -22.89 -24.63 7.72
C VAL A 343 -24.24 -24.01 7.37
N GLN A 344 -25.32 -24.72 7.74
CA GLN A 344 -26.75 -24.45 7.51
C GLN A 344 -27.25 -24.67 6.07
N ASP A 345 -28.53 -25.01 5.95
CA ASP A 345 -29.40 -25.19 4.76
C ASP A 345 -29.38 -24.05 3.70
N ARG A 346 -28.39 -23.16 3.76
CA ARG A 346 -28.10 -22.18 2.72
C ARG A 346 -27.53 -22.88 1.49
N LYS A 347 -28.41 -23.21 0.56
CA LYS A 347 -28.06 -23.61 -0.83
C LYS A 347 -27.40 -22.49 -1.66
N SER A 348 -27.02 -21.37 -1.05
CA SER A 348 -26.40 -20.24 -1.76
C SER A 348 -24.93 -20.56 -2.07
N SER A 349 -24.64 -20.89 -3.34
CA SER A 349 -23.30 -20.92 -3.90
C SER A 349 -22.95 -19.54 -4.45
N ILE A 350 -21.75 -19.04 -4.16
CA ILE A 350 -21.24 -17.80 -4.72
C ILE A 350 -20.34 -18.16 -5.90
N PRO A 351 -20.69 -17.80 -7.14
CA PRO A 351 -19.82 -18.02 -8.29
C PRO A 351 -18.64 -17.06 -8.22
N VAL A 352 -17.42 -17.59 -8.34
CA VAL A 352 -16.20 -16.78 -8.37
C VAL A 352 -15.40 -17.12 -9.63
N LYS A 353 -14.94 -16.09 -10.32
CA LYS A 353 -14.10 -16.19 -11.52
C LYS A 353 -12.69 -15.77 -11.20
N ILE A 354 -11.70 -16.59 -11.55
CA ILE A 354 -10.27 -16.21 -11.48
C ILE A 354 -9.73 -16.03 -12.89
N TYR A 355 -9.37 -14.80 -13.24
CA TYR A 355 -8.64 -14.43 -14.45
C TYR A 355 -7.14 -14.45 -14.13
N LYS A 356 -6.45 -15.49 -14.60
CA LYS A 356 -5.01 -15.65 -14.42
C LYS A 356 -4.27 -15.20 -15.67
N THR A 357 -3.31 -14.30 -15.53
CA THR A 357 -2.42 -13.94 -16.64
C THR A 357 -1.49 -15.10 -16.97
N THR A 358 -1.28 -15.31 -18.26
CA THR A 358 -0.31 -16.25 -18.83
C THR A 358 0.61 -15.50 -19.77
N ASN A 359 1.77 -16.08 -20.10
CA ASN A 359 2.70 -15.49 -21.06
C ASN A 359 3.26 -14.11 -20.68
N TRP A 360 3.20 -13.74 -19.40
CA TRP A 360 3.91 -12.58 -18.88
C TRP A 360 5.30 -12.99 -18.42
N LYS A 361 6.33 -12.57 -19.16
CA LYS A 361 7.71 -12.96 -18.90
C LYS A 361 8.31 -12.09 -17.80
N GLU A 362 9.26 -12.63 -17.05
CA GLU A 362 9.92 -11.90 -15.96
C GLU A 362 10.58 -10.59 -16.40
N LYS A 363 11.14 -10.57 -17.62
CA LYS A 363 11.78 -9.42 -18.24
C LYS A 363 10.81 -8.36 -18.76
N ASP A 364 9.54 -8.72 -18.95
CA ASP A 364 8.55 -7.81 -19.53
C ASP A 364 8.00 -6.94 -18.40
N LYS A 365 8.22 -5.63 -18.50
CA LYS A 365 7.77 -4.68 -17.49
C LYS A 365 6.24 -4.62 -17.41
N HIS A 366 5.56 -4.66 -18.56
CA HIS A 366 4.12 -4.54 -18.68
C HIS A 366 3.53 -5.70 -19.49
N LEU A 367 2.24 -6.00 -19.23
CA LEU A 367 1.44 -6.85 -20.11
C LEU A 367 1.13 -6.11 -21.43
N PRO A 368 0.88 -6.83 -22.54
CA PRO A 368 0.43 -6.20 -23.78
C PRO A 368 -0.85 -5.37 -23.57
N LEU A 369 -0.97 -4.25 -24.28
CA LEU A 369 -2.08 -3.30 -24.15
C LEU A 369 -3.47 -3.97 -24.27
N GLU A 370 -3.62 -4.89 -25.24
CA GLU A 370 -4.87 -5.65 -25.44
C GLU A 370 -5.26 -6.48 -24.23
N VAL A 371 -4.29 -7.02 -23.49
CA VAL A 371 -4.53 -7.82 -22.29
C VAL A 371 -4.95 -6.91 -21.14
N LEU A 372 -4.28 -5.77 -21.00
CA LEU A 372 -4.62 -4.77 -19.98
C LEU A 372 -6.03 -4.21 -20.19
N SER A 373 -6.40 -3.94 -21.44
CA SER A 373 -7.75 -3.53 -21.81
C SER A 373 -8.80 -4.56 -21.38
N GLN A 374 -8.57 -5.85 -21.67
CA GLN A 374 -9.46 -6.93 -21.23
C GLN A 374 -9.55 -7.06 -19.70
N LEU A 375 -8.44 -6.88 -18.99
CA LEU A 375 -8.44 -6.90 -17.52
C LEU A 375 -9.22 -5.72 -16.94
N LEU A 376 -9.20 -4.55 -17.59
CA LEU A 376 -10.00 -3.39 -17.19
C LEU A 376 -11.49 -3.60 -17.47
N ASP A 377 -11.85 -4.32 -18.54
CA ASP A 377 -13.24 -4.70 -18.78
C ASP A 377 -13.77 -5.66 -17.70
N VAL A 378 -12.92 -6.57 -17.22
CA VAL A 378 -13.22 -7.46 -16.09
C VAL A 378 -13.52 -6.64 -14.83
N THR A 379 -12.68 -5.65 -14.49
CA THR A 379 -12.93 -4.79 -13.31
C THR A 379 -14.21 -3.96 -13.42
N ARG A 380 -14.63 -3.59 -14.64
CA ARG A 380 -15.84 -2.78 -14.90
C ARG A 380 -17.14 -3.55 -15.04
N SER A 381 -17.10 -4.78 -15.54
CA SER A 381 -18.30 -5.61 -15.79
C SER A 381 -19.13 -5.87 -14.52
N SER A 382 -18.55 -5.61 -13.36
CA SER A 382 -19.14 -5.83 -12.06
C SER A 382 -19.97 -4.64 -11.59
N LYS A 383 -21.13 -4.41 -12.22
CA LYS A 383 -22.04 -3.28 -11.94
C LYS A 383 -22.62 -3.21 -10.51
N SER A 384 -22.23 -4.10 -9.59
CA SER A 384 -22.66 -4.08 -8.18
C SER A 384 -21.72 -4.79 -7.20
N LYS A 385 -20.57 -5.32 -7.65
CA LYS A 385 -19.74 -6.24 -6.85
C LYS A 385 -18.26 -5.91 -7.02
N SER A 386 -17.47 -6.07 -5.98
CA SER A 386 -16.06 -5.69 -6.03
C SER A 386 -15.23 -6.74 -6.78
N ALA A 387 -14.27 -6.30 -7.58
CA ALA A 387 -13.20 -7.13 -8.12
C ALA A 387 -11.99 -7.11 -7.18
N LEU A 388 -11.16 -8.15 -7.22
CA LEU A 388 -9.94 -8.28 -6.43
C LEU A 388 -8.73 -8.51 -7.33
N LEU A 389 -7.75 -7.64 -7.24
CA LEU A 389 -6.48 -7.72 -7.94
C LEU A 389 -5.44 -8.33 -7.02
N MET A 390 -4.85 -9.44 -7.46
CA MET A 390 -3.89 -10.22 -6.69
C MET A 390 -2.50 -10.10 -7.27
N THR A 391 -1.55 -9.74 -6.42
CA THR A 391 -0.14 -9.51 -6.73
C THR A 391 0.73 -10.48 -5.93
N LYS A 392 1.92 -10.83 -6.43
CA LYS A 392 2.85 -11.66 -5.66
C LYS A 392 4.13 -10.91 -5.33
N ASP A 393 4.65 -10.13 -6.27
CA ASP A 393 5.90 -9.35 -6.09
C ASP A 393 5.66 -7.84 -6.31
N ASP A 394 6.66 -7.02 -5.99
CA ASP A 394 6.58 -5.55 -6.09
C ASP A 394 6.26 -5.05 -7.52
N LEU A 395 6.75 -5.75 -8.56
CA LEU A 395 6.40 -5.39 -9.95
C LEU A 395 4.92 -5.61 -10.25
N ASP A 396 4.31 -6.61 -9.62
CA ASP A 396 2.88 -6.88 -9.74
C ASP A 396 2.06 -5.79 -9.05
N ILE A 397 2.60 -5.17 -7.98
CA ILE A 397 1.99 -4.03 -7.27
C ILE A 397 1.94 -2.80 -8.18
N CYS A 398 3.00 -2.50 -8.94
CA CYS A 398 2.99 -1.40 -9.90
C CYS A 398 1.92 -1.62 -10.99
N MET A 399 1.85 -2.83 -11.54
CA MET A 399 0.80 -3.19 -12.51
C MET A 399 -0.60 -3.11 -11.91
N ALA A 400 -0.75 -3.51 -10.63
CA ALA A 400 -2.00 -3.38 -9.93
C ALA A 400 -2.41 -1.91 -9.76
N GLY A 401 -1.44 -1.03 -9.52
CA GLY A 401 -1.65 0.40 -9.47
C GLY A 401 -2.11 1.00 -10.81
N ILE A 402 -1.50 0.60 -11.92
CA ILE A 402 -1.93 1.02 -13.27
C ILE A 402 -3.39 0.62 -13.52
N LEU A 403 -3.74 -0.64 -13.26
CA LEU A 403 -5.11 -1.13 -13.42
C LEU A 403 -6.10 -0.40 -12.50
N LYS A 404 -5.70 -0.08 -11.26
CA LYS A 404 -6.53 0.67 -10.32
C LYS A 404 -6.81 2.10 -10.80
N ILE A 405 -5.77 2.81 -11.22
CA ILE A 405 -5.87 4.20 -11.70
C ILE A 405 -6.76 4.24 -12.93
N CYS A 406 -6.52 3.38 -13.93
CA CYS A 406 -7.34 3.33 -15.13
C CYS A 406 -8.80 2.98 -14.82
N ALA A 407 -9.06 2.01 -13.94
CA ALA A 407 -10.42 1.64 -13.56
C ALA A 407 -11.17 2.80 -12.88
N ASP A 408 -10.49 3.56 -12.02
CA ASP A 408 -11.07 4.75 -11.38
C ASP A 408 -11.31 5.89 -12.37
N VAL A 409 -10.39 6.10 -13.34
CA VAL A 409 -10.58 7.08 -14.42
C VAL A 409 -11.79 6.71 -15.28
N PHE A 410 -11.94 5.44 -15.66
CA PHE A 410 -13.09 4.98 -16.45
C PHE A 410 -14.41 5.21 -15.73
N ARG A 411 -14.44 4.95 -14.42
CA ARG A 411 -15.61 5.28 -13.60
C ARG A 411 -15.86 6.79 -13.56
N ALA A 412 -14.82 7.60 -13.38
CA ALA A 412 -14.97 9.06 -13.40
C ALA A 412 -15.51 9.57 -14.74
N ILE A 413 -15.10 8.97 -15.86
CA ILE A 413 -15.64 9.25 -17.19
C ILE A 413 -17.12 8.86 -17.28
N ASP A 414 -17.52 7.72 -16.72
CA ASP A 414 -18.91 7.26 -16.73
C ASP A 414 -19.83 8.14 -15.84
N GLU A 415 -19.30 8.70 -14.74
CA GLU A 415 -20.06 9.42 -13.71
C GLU A 415 -20.04 10.95 -13.87
N SER A 416 -19.09 11.51 -14.62
CA SER A 416 -18.85 12.96 -14.66
C SER A 416 -18.51 13.48 -16.07
N THR A 417 -18.75 14.77 -16.29
CA THR A 417 -18.43 15.43 -17.58
C THR A 417 -16.94 15.73 -17.75
N SER A 418 -16.14 15.63 -16.69
CA SER A 418 -14.71 15.91 -16.71
C SER A 418 -13.97 15.11 -15.65
N PHE A 419 -12.78 14.61 -15.96
CA PHE A 419 -11.97 13.78 -15.07
C PHE A 419 -10.53 14.29 -14.97
N SER A 420 -9.83 13.96 -13.90
CA SER A 420 -8.40 14.29 -13.73
C SER A 420 -7.61 13.03 -13.42
N VAL A 421 -6.75 12.61 -14.35
CA VAL A 421 -5.88 11.43 -14.18
C VAL A 421 -4.93 11.65 -13.00
N PHE A 422 -4.36 12.85 -12.88
CA PHE A 422 -3.48 13.23 -11.77
C PHE A 422 -4.14 13.09 -10.40
N GLN A 423 -5.34 13.64 -10.21
CA GLN A 423 -6.03 13.56 -8.91
C GLN A 423 -6.34 12.12 -8.53
N ILE A 424 -6.77 11.33 -9.50
CA ILE A 424 -7.07 9.91 -9.30
C ILE A 424 -5.79 9.12 -8.98
N ALA A 425 -4.70 9.37 -9.69
CA ALA A 425 -3.41 8.74 -9.43
C ALA A 425 -2.83 9.14 -8.06
N LYS A 426 -2.98 10.41 -7.68
CA LYS A 426 -2.59 10.93 -6.36
C LYS A 426 -3.36 10.23 -5.25
N GLU A 427 -4.68 10.13 -5.39
CA GLU A 427 -5.54 9.44 -4.43
C GLU A 427 -5.18 7.95 -4.34
N ALA A 428 -4.94 7.27 -5.47
CA ALA A 428 -4.53 5.88 -5.50
C ALA A 428 -3.19 5.65 -4.77
N ARG A 429 -2.20 6.55 -4.94
CA ARG A 429 -0.91 6.47 -4.22
C ARG A 429 -1.04 6.78 -2.73
N ASN A 430 -1.94 7.69 -2.35
CA ASN A 430 -2.22 7.95 -0.94
C ASN A 430 -2.83 6.72 -0.25
N GLN A 431 -3.74 6.04 -0.95
CA GLN A 431 -4.40 4.82 -0.46
C GLN A 431 -3.46 3.61 -0.47
N HIS A 432 -2.53 3.56 -1.43
CA HIS A 432 -1.59 2.45 -1.62
C HIS A 432 -0.16 2.99 -1.78
N PRO A 433 0.54 3.32 -0.68
CA PRO A 433 1.87 3.93 -0.73
C PRO A 433 2.94 3.05 -1.41
N THR A 434 2.68 1.75 -1.53
CA THR A 434 3.54 0.78 -2.21
C THR A 434 3.44 0.85 -3.74
N ILE A 435 2.45 1.57 -4.28
CA ILE A 435 2.38 1.88 -5.72
C ILE A 435 3.49 2.86 -6.06
N SER A 436 4.59 2.32 -6.58
CA SER A 436 5.73 3.08 -7.09
C SER A 436 5.69 3.12 -8.61
N LEU A 437 5.00 4.10 -9.17
CA LEU A 437 4.96 4.33 -10.62
C LEU A 437 6.25 5.02 -11.08
N GLU A 438 6.81 4.54 -12.19
CA GLU A 438 7.74 5.30 -13.03
C GLU A 438 6.98 6.12 -14.09
N ILE A 439 7.65 7.09 -14.72
CA ILE A 439 7.02 7.93 -15.75
C ILE A 439 6.41 7.11 -16.89
N THR A 440 7.04 6.00 -17.28
CA THR A 440 6.53 5.10 -18.32
C THR A 440 5.25 4.37 -17.89
N ASP A 441 5.06 4.16 -16.58
CA ASP A 441 3.86 3.52 -16.04
C ASP A 441 2.68 4.51 -16.04
N TYR A 442 2.99 5.77 -15.77
CA TYR A 442 2.03 6.87 -15.86
C TYR A 442 1.63 7.17 -17.31
N GLU A 443 2.59 7.15 -18.24
CA GLU A 443 2.33 7.22 -19.69
C GLU A 443 1.43 6.05 -20.15
N LEU A 444 1.70 4.83 -19.68
CA LEU A 444 0.86 3.67 -19.98
C LEU A 444 -0.59 3.85 -19.50
N CYS A 445 -0.81 4.49 -18.35
CA CYS A 445 -2.17 4.83 -17.89
C CYS A 445 -2.90 5.69 -18.92
N TYR A 446 -2.23 6.73 -19.45
CA TYR A 446 -2.80 7.62 -20.47
C TYR A 446 -3.10 6.88 -21.79
N LEU A 447 -2.18 6.03 -22.25
CA LEU A 447 -2.38 5.22 -23.46
C LEU A 447 -3.54 4.23 -23.31
N LEU A 448 -3.70 3.61 -22.13
CA LEU A 448 -4.85 2.76 -21.84
C LEU A 448 -6.16 3.55 -21.86
N ILE A 449 -6.15 4.77 -21.33
CA ILE A 449 -7.33 5.63 -21.32
C ILE A 449 -7.70 6.07 -22.75
N GLN A 450 -6.72 6.48 -23.55
CA GLN A 450 -6.93 6.79 -24.96
C GLN A 450 -7.54 5.60 -25.70
N HIS A 451 -6.90 4.44 -25.62
CA HIS A 451 -7.37 3.22 -26.27
C HIS A 451 -8.81 2.87 -25.88
N HIS A 452 -9.16 3.07 -24.61
CA HIS A 452 -10.50 2.84 -24.10
C HIS A 452 -11.54 3.78 -24.72
N LEU A 453 -11.23 5.08 -24.76
CA LEU A 453 -12.12 6.11 -25.31
C LEU A 453 -12.34 5.93 -26.82
N GLU A 454 -11.28 5.61 -27.56
CA GLU A 454 -11.33 5.32 -29.00
C GLU A 454 -12.16 4.07 -29.30
N SER A 455 -12.01 3.01 -28.49
CA SER A 455 -12.69 1.72 -28.70
C SER A 455 -14.19 1.74 -28.39
N ASN A 456 -14.66 2.64 -27.52
CA ASN A 456 -16.06 2.71 -27.10
C ASN A 456 -16.87 3.78 -27.85
N HIS A 457 -16.31 4.41 -28.89
CA HIS A 457 -16.99 5.45 -29.68
C HIS A 457 -17.62 6.57 -28.83
N LEU A 458 -16.96 6.98 -27.73
CA LEU A 458 -17.43 8.07 -26.86
C LEU A 458 -17.15 9.47 -27.46
N LEU A 459 -17.28 9.61 -28.78
CA LEU A 459 -17.05 10.82 -29.56
C LEU A 459 -18.35 11.58 -29.86
#